data_AF-A0A0G0T8C1-F1
#
_entry.id   AF-A0A0G0T8C1-F1
#
_cell.length_a   1.000
_cell.length_b   1.000
_cell.length_c   1.000
_cell.angle_alpha   90.00
_cell.angle_beta   90.00
_cell.angle_gamma   90.00
#
_symmetry.space_group_name_H-M   'P 1'
#
loop_
_entity.id
_entity.type
_entity.pdbx_description
1 polymer ?
#
loop_
_entity_poly.entity_id
_entity_poly.type
_entity_poly.pdbx_seq_one_letter_code
_entity_poly.pdbx_strand_id
1 'polypeptide(L)'
;MPKTKNRLFRLVQLQAIAFVVVYFLISNLFVVKFITNPNIYISFFSSLIFGSVSVFAFLYLFSHQNFLPFFKNLQGSQDKKEKKYLKSYIKYGKFLACIIVGILGGPIFLALTIRFLFPRSKNKYLIGFVSTFVSTVIVIFFGKSILELIRFKF
;
A
#
# COMPACT_ATOMS: atom_id res chain seq x y z
N MET A 1 41.29 2.09 -1.57
CA MET A 1 40.29 2.13 -2.66
C MET A 1 38.97 1.49 -2.21
N PRO A 2 37.89 2.26 -1.94
CA PRO A 2 36.57 1.70 -1.63
C PRO A 2 35.60 1.93 -2.80
N LYS A 3 35.56 1.03 -3.80
CA LYS A 3 34.59 1.10 -4.93
C LYS A 3 33.50 0.01 -4.90
N THR A 4 33.63 -1.00 -4.05
CA THR A 4 32.75 -2.19 -4.03
C THR A 4 31.43 -2.00 -3.27
N LYS A 5 31.40 -1.18 -2.22
CA LYS A 5 30.21 -0.98 -1.37
C LYS A 5 29.02 -0.34 -2.12
N ASN A 6 29.30 0.54 -3.10
CA ASN A 6 28.28 1.21 -3.91
C ASN A 6 27.63 0.29 -4.96
N ARG A 7 28.35 -0.72 -5.49
CA ARG A 7 27.77 -1.65 -6.49
C ARG A 7 26.79 -2.62 -5.86
N LEU A 8 27.11 -3.19 -4.70
CA LEU A 8 26.20 -4.07 -3.95
C LEU A 8 24.94 -3.31 -3.50
N PHE A 9 25.09 -2.07 -3.00
CA PHE A 9 23.94 -1.24 -2.64
C PHE A 9 23.06 -0.91 -3.85
N ARG A 10 23.65 -0.58 -5.01
CA ARG A 10 22.91 -0.36 -6.25
C ARG A 10 22.21 -1.63 -6.76
N LEU A 11 22.84 -2.81 -6.65
CA LEU A 11 22.22 -4.07 -7.07
C LEU A 11 21.01 -4.44 -6.19
N VAL A 12 21.13 -4.27 -4.87
CA VAL A 12 20.01 -4.51 -3.94
C VAL A 12 18.87 -3.52 -4.20
N GLN A 13 19.17 -2.26 -4.48
CA GLN A 13 18.16 -1.27 -4.90
C GLN A 13 17.50 -1.64 -6.24
N LEU A 14 18.28 -2.10 -7.21
CA LEU A 14 17.77 -2.51 -8.52
C LEU A 14 16.87 -3.75 -8.40
N GLN A 15 17.24 -4.71 -7.55
CA GLN A 15 16.41 -5.87 -7.22
C GLN A 15 15.10 -5.47 -6.52
N ALA A 16 15.14 -4.51 -5.59
CA ALA A 16 13.94 -4.00 -4.93
C ALA A 16 13.01 -3.29 -5.93
N ILE A 17 13.55 -2.48 -6.83
CA ILE A 17 12.79 -1.84 -7.91
C ILE A 17 12.17 -2.90 -8.82
N ALA A 18 12.95 -3.86 -9.28
CA ALA A 18 12.47 -4.94 -10.14
C ALA A 18 11.35 -5.75 -9.45
N PHE A 19 11.51 -6.08 -8.18
CA PHE A 19 10.49 -6.77 -7.40
C PHE A 19 9.19 -5.95 -7.30
N VAL A 20 9.28 -4.64 -7.03
CA VAL A 20 8.11 -3.75 -6.98
C VAL A 20 7.41 -3.68 -8.34
N VAL A 21 8.17 -3.56 -9.43
CA VAL A 21 7.60 -3.51 -10.79
C VAL A 21 6.90 -4.83 -11.14
N VAL A 22 7.54 -5.97 -10.91
CA VAL A 22 6.96 -7.29 -11.16
C VAL A 22 5.70 -7.50 -10.33
N TYR A 23 5.74 -7.17 -9.03
CA TYR A 23 4.55 -7.23 -8.19
C TYR A 23 3.43 -6.32 -8.73
N PHE A 24 3.75 -5.09 -9.14
CA PHE A 24 2.75 -4.15 -9.63
C PHE A 24 2.04 -4.68 -10.89
N LEU A 25 2.80 -5.27 -11.82
CA LEU A 25 2.24 -5.92 -13.01
C LEU A 25 1.31 -7.09 -12.63
N ILE A 26 1.78 -7.99 -11.76
CA ILE A 26 0.99 -9.15 -11.32
C ILE A 26 -0.27 -8.69 -10.59
N SER A 27 -0.15 -7.73 -9.67
CA SER A 27 -1.26 -7.17 -8.90
C SER A 27 -2.32 -6.56 -9.82
N ASN A 28 -1.91 -5.81 -10.85
CA ASN A 28 -2.85 -5.24 -11.81
C ASN A 28 -3.60 -6.31 -12.62
N LEU A 29 -2.91 -7.37 -13.05
CA LEU A 29 -3.56 -8.49 -13.74
C LEU A 29 -4.63 -9.15 -12.86
N PHE A 30 -4.33 -9.36 -11.58
CA PHE A 30 -5.30 -9.91 -10.63
C PHE A 30 -6.49 -8.97 -10.41
N VAL A 31 -6.24 -7.67 -10.22
CA VAL A 31 -7.31 -6.68 -10.03
C VAL A 31 -8.24 -6.64 -11.24
N VAL A 32 -7.70 -6.59 -12.46
CA VAL A 32 -8.50 -6.63 -13.70
C VAL A 32 -9.32 -7.91 -13.76
N LYS A 33 -8.70 -9.07 -13.50
CA LYS A 33 -9.38 -10.38 -13.47
C LYS A 33 -10.50 -10.43 -12.43
N PHE A 34 -10.34 -9.79 -11.28
CA PHE A 34 -11.38 -9.75 -10.25
C PHE A 34 -12.54 -8.83 -10.65
N ILE A 35 -12.26 -7.67 -11.24
CA ILE A 35 -13.30 -6.72 -11.67
C ILE A 35 -14.13 -7.28 -12.83
N THR A 36 -13.51 -7.99 -13.78
CA THR A 36 -14.22 -8.61 -14.91
C THR A 36 -15.09 -9.81 -14.53
N ASN A 37 -14.97 -10.33 -13.31
CA ASN A 37 -15.81 -11.43 -12.85
C ASN A 37 -17.29 -10.95 -12.75
N PRO A 38 -18.25 -11.70 -13.33
CA PRO A 38 -19.65 -11.32 -13.30
C PRO A 38 -20.23 -11.26 -11.88
N ASN A 39 -19.74 -12.09 -10.96
CA ASN A 39 -20.26 -12.15 -9.60
C ASN A 39 -19.58 -11.09 -8.70
N ILE A 40 -20.37 -10.11 -8.25
CA ILE A 40 -19.92 -8.99 -7.40
C ILE A 40 -19.30 -9.50 -6.09
N TYR A 41 -19.87 -10.53 -5.48
CA TYR A 41 -19.34 -11.08 -4.23
C TYR A 41 -17.96 -11.70 -4.45
N ILE A 42 -17.78 -12.44 -5.53
CA ILE A 42 -16.49 -13.05 -5.86
C ILE A 42 -15.46 -11.96 -6.14
N SER A 43 -15.80 -10.94 -6.96
CA SER A 43 -14.94 -9.78 -7.20
C SER A 43 -14.50 -9.10 -5.90
N PHE A 44 -15.45 -8.91 -4.97
CA PHE A 44 -15.21 -8.26 -3.69
C PHE A 44 -14.30 -9.06 -2.78
N PHE A 45 -14.69 -10.28 -2.45
CA PHE A 45 -13.94 -11.10 -1.50
C PHE A 45 -12.57 -11.50 -2.05
N SER A 46 -12.45 -11.81 -3.34
CA SER A 46 -11.15 -12.16 -3.92
C SER A 46 -10.16 -11.00 -3.88
N SER A 47 -10.62 -9.79 -4.22
CA SER A 47 -9.80 -8.57 -4.16
C SER A 47 -9.44 -8.21 -2.71
N LEU A 48 -10.40 -8.32 -1.79
CA LEU A 48 -10.19 -8.03 -0.37
C LEU A 48 -9.20 -9.00 0.27
N ILE A 49 -9.33 -10.30 0.02
CA ILE A 49 -8.43 -11.34 0.54
C ILE A 49 -7.03 -11.12 -0.03
N PHE A 50 -6.91 -10.98 -1.35
CA PHE A 50 -5.62 -10.74 -2.01
C PHE A 50 -4.93 -9.48 -1.46
N GLY A 51 -5.67 -8.37 -1.38
CA GLY A 51 -5.16 -7.10 -0.85
C GLY A 51 -4.72 -7.23 0.60
N SER A 52 -5.55 -7.83 1.46
CA SER A 52 -5.27 -7.94 2.89
C SER A 52 -4.07 -8.85 3.18
N VAL A 53 -4.01 -10.01 2.53
CA VAL A 53 -2.87 -10.94 2.63
C VAL A 53 -1.59 -10.26 2.17
N SER A 54 -1.64 -9.54 1.04
CA SER A 54 -0.49 -8.81 0.52
C SER A 54 -0.04 -7.70 1.47
N VAL A 55 -0.96 -6.87 1.97
CA VAL A 55 -0.64 -5.81 2.96
C VAL A 55 0.01 -6.41 4.20
N PHE A 56 -0.49 -7.55 4.69
CA PHE A 56 0.05 -8.21 5.88
C PHE A 56 1.45 -8.76 5.62
N ALA A 57 1.66 -9.43 4.48
CA ALA A 57 2.96 -9.93 4.08
C ALA A 57 3.99 -8.79 3.95
N PHE A 58 3.62 -7.68 3.30
CA PHE A 58 4.51 -6.53 3.17
C PHE A 58 4.74 -5.79 4.48
N LEU A 59 3.71 -5.60 5.31
CA LEU A 59 3.89 -5.04 6.65
C LEU A 59 4.84 -5.89 7.48
N TYR A 60 4.74 -7.22 7.40
CA TYR A 60 5.65 -8.14 8.07
C TYR A 60 7.08 -8.01 7.54
N LEU A 61 7.28 -8.11 6.22
CA LEU A 61 8.58 -7.97 5.56
C LEU A 61 9.25 -6.63 5.89
N PHE A 62 8.48 -5.54 5.81
CA PHE A 62 8.98 -4.22 6.14
C PHE A 62 9.22 -4.07 7.64
N SER A 63 8.43 -4.68 8.52
CA SER A 63 8.64 -4.58 9.96
C SER A 63 9.88 -5.34 10.46
N HIS A 64 10.28 -6.42 9.79
CA HIS A 64 11.41 -7.26 10.22
C HIS A 64 12.76 -6.87 9.62
N GLN A 65 12.80 -6.32 8.41
CA GLN A 65 14.07 -5.88 7.85
C GLN A 65 14.35 -4.41 8.17
N ASN A 66 15.63 -4.12 8.42
CA ASN A 66 16.27 -2.80 8.26
C ASN A 66 16.24 -2.37 6.78
N PHE A 67 15.11 -2.56 6.09
CA PHE A 67 14.98 -2.51 4.63
C PHE A 67 15.45 -1.16 4.07
N LEU A 68 15.33 -0.07 4.83
CA LEU A 68 15.81 1.24 4.43
C LEU A 68 16.35 2.05 5.65
N PRO A 69 17.67 2.04 5.94
CA PRO A 69 18.27 2.84 7.03
C PRO A 69 18.09 4.35 6.85
N PHE A 70 17.79 4.82 5.63
CA PHE A 70 17.50 6.22 5.31
C PHE A 70 16.30 6.80 6.09
N PHE A 71 15.34 5.97 6.51
CA PHE A 71 14.10 6.44 7.13
C PHE A 71 14.24 6.80 8.62
N LYS A 72 15.28 6.33 9.29
CA LYS A 72 15.51 6.62 10.71
C LYS A 72 15.78 8.11 10.95
N ASN A 73 16.33 8.81 9.96
CA ASN A 73 16.71 10.22 10.04
C ASN A 73 15.55 11.20 9.81
N LEU A 74 14.55 10.83 9.00
CA LEU A 74 13.32 11.63 8.79
C LEU A 74 12.40 11.62 10.02
N GLN A 75 12.51 10.57 10.85
CA GLN A 75 11.61 10.32 11.98
C GLN A 75 11.85 11.27 13.16
N GLY A 76 13.09 11.72 13.37
CA GLY A 76 13.44 12.59 14.50
C GLY A 76 13.08 14.07 14.32
N SER A 77 12.88 14.53 13.08
CA SER A 77 12.64 15.95 12.78
C SER A 77 11.16 16.34 12.79
N GLN A 78 10.24 15.39 12.60
CA GLN A 78 8.79 15.65 12.57
C GLN A 78 8.16 15.72 13.98
N ASP A 79 8.66 14.94 14.94
CA ASP A 79 8.10 14.84 16.31
C ASP A 79 8.12 16.16 17.11
N LYS A 80 8.98 17.13 16.75
CA LYS A 80 9.11 18.40 17.49
C LYS A 80 8.23 19.53 16.97
N LYS A 81 7.77 19.50 15.70
CA LYS A 81 6.95 20.58 15.11
C LYS A 81 5.43 20.36 15.21
N GLU A 82 4.97 19.17 15.61
CA GLU A 82 3.56 18.74 15.49
C GLU A 82 2.66 18.97 16.74
N LYS A 83 3.11 19.70 17.76
CA LYS A 83 2.70 19.35 19.14
C LYS A 83 1.50 20.02 19.82
N LYS A 84 0.78 21.01 19.27
CA LYS A 84 -0.26 21.70 20.09
C LYS A 84 -1.70 21.73 19.55
N TYR A 85 -1.94 21.73 18.24
CA TYR A 85 -3.31 21.90 17.70
C TYR A 85 -3.78 20.85 16.69
N LEU A 86 -2.90 20.00 16.14
CA LEU A 86 -3.23 19.11 15.02
C LEU A 86 -3.50 17.63 15.39
N LYS A 87 -3.35 17.23 16.66
CA LYS A 87 -3.34 15.81 17.08
C LYS A 87 -4.60 15.01 16.74
N SER A 88 -5.78 15.64 16.68
CA SER A 88 -7.03 14.93 16.36
C SER A 88 -7.25 14.77 14.86
N TYR A 89 -7.04 15.85 14.08
CA TYR A 89 -7.15 15.82 12.61
C TYR A 89 -6.05 14.98 11.94
N ILE A 90 -4.87 14.89 12.55
CA ILE A 90 -3.76 14.06 12.04
C ILE A 90 -4.14 12.57 11.99
N LYS A 91 -4.86 12.03 12.98
CA LYS A 91 -5.15 10.58 12.97
C LYS A 91 -6.04 10.18 11.80
N TYR A 92 -7.09 10.95 11.56
CA TYR A 92 -7.99 10.72 10.43
C TYR A 92 -7.31 11.04 9.10
N GLY A 93 -6.51 12.12 9.01
CA GLY A 93 -5.74 12.44 7.81
C GLY A 93 -4.72 11.36 7.44
N LYS A 94 -4.01 10.79 8.43
CA LYS A 94 -3.08 9.66 8.23
C LYS A 94 -3.81 8.40 7.76
N PHE A 95 -5.00 8.13 8.29
CA PHE A 95 -5.82 7.00 7.86
C PHE A 95 -6.37 7.20 6.44
N LEU A 96 -6.84 8.40 6.13
CA LEU A 96 -7.35 8.76 4.81
C LEU A 96 -6.24 8.70 3.75
N ALA A 97 -5.02 9.14 4.10
CA ALA A 97 -3.84 8.95 3.26
C ALA A 97 -3.55 7.46 2.98
N CYS A 98 -3.73 6.58 3.98
CA CYS A 98 -3.62 5.13 3.75
C CYS A 98 -4.67 4.65 2.74
N ILE A 99 -5.93 5.09 2.85
CA ILE A 99 -6.98 4.71 1.89
C ILE A 99 -6.64 5.18 0.47
N ILE A 100 -6.26 6.45 0.30
CA ILE A 100 -5.92 7.03 -1.02
C ILE A 100 -4.74 6.29 -1.64
N VAL A 101 -3.66 6.08 -0.87
CA VAL A 101 -2.48 5.37 -1.37
C VAL A 101 -2.80 3.89 -1.62
N GLY A 102 -3.70 3.28 -0.85
CA GLY A 102 -4.20 1.93 -1.10
C GLY A 102 -4.97 1.83 -2.42
N ILE A 103 -5.77 2.84 -2.78
CA ILE A 103 -6.49 2.88 -4.05
C ILE A 103 -5.52 3.04 -5.23
N LEU A 104 -4.58 3.98 -5.14
CA LEU A 104 -3.70 4.35 -6.26
C LEU A 104 -2.48 3.45 -6.40
N GLY A 105 -1.82 3.13 -5.29
CA GLY A 105 -0.58 2.36 -5.25
C GLY A 105 -0.77 0.89 -4.89
N GLY A 106 -1.94 0.49 -4.39
CA GLY A 106 -2.20 -0.89 -4.02
C GLY A 106 -1.46 -1.35 -2.74
N PRO A 107 -1.42 -2.67 -2.49
CA PRO A 107 -1.05 -3.23 -1.18
C PRO A 107 0.37 -2.93 -0.70
N ILE A 108 1.36 -2.89 -1.61
CA ILE A 108 2.75 -2.57 -1.27
C ILE A 108 2.86 -1.15 -0.72
N PHE A 109 2.35 -0.19 -1.48
CA PHE A 109 2.44 1.23 -1.13
C PHE A 109 1.60 1.53 0.11
N LEU A 110 0.45 0.87 0.28
CA LEU A 110 -0.33 0.91 1.52
C LEU A 110 0.50 0.44 2.73
N ALA A 111 1.16 -0.71 2.64
CA ALA A 111 2.00 -1.23 3.72
C ALA A 111 3.17 -0.30 4.07
N LEU A 112 3.83 0.28 3.06
CA LEU A 112 4.88 1.31 3.26
C LEU A 112 4.32 2.55 3.96
N THR A 113 3.15 3.00 3.52
CA THR A 113 2.47 4.19 4.04
C THR A 113 2.06 4.01 5.50
N ILE A 114 1.54 2.83 5.86
CA ILE A 114 1.22 2.49 7.25
C ILE A 114 2.48 2.43 8.11
N ARG A 115 3.57 1.85 7.59
CA ARG A 115 4.86 1.85 8.30
C ARG A 115 5.36 3.26 8.58
N PHE A 116 5.19 4.18 7.62
CA PHE A 116 5.63 5.56 7.74
C PHE A 116 4.75 6.39 8.69
N LEU A 117 3.43 6.32 8.53
CA LEU A 117 2.47 7.16 9.28
C LEU A 117 2.18 6.61 10.68
N PHE A 118 2.30 5.29 10.88
CA PHE A 118 1.98 4.60 12.12
C PHE A 118 3.14 3.73 12.64
N PRO A 119 4.35 4.28 12.85
CA PRO A 119 5.56 3.48 13.13
C PRO A 119 5.52 2.77 14.49
N ARG A 120 4.78 3.28 15.48
CA ARG A 120 4.67 2.71 16.84
C ARG A 120 3.27 2.20 17.19
N SER A 121 2.34 2.18 16.24
CA SER A 121 0.99 1.70 16.50
C SER A 121 1.00 0.18 16.71
N LYS A 122 0.28 -0.33 17.71
CA LYS A 122 0.01 -1.78 17.85
C LYS A 122 -1.02 -2.26 16.82
N ASN A 123 -1.78 -1.35 16.23
CA ASN A 123 -2.94 -1.65 15.39
C ASN A 123 -2.64 -1.52 13.88
N LYS A 124 -1.37 -1.63 13.45
CA LYS A 124 -0.99 -1.43 12.03
C LYS A 124 -1.69 -2.39 11.08
N TYR A 125 -1.84 -3.65 11.49
CA TYR A 125 -2.54 -4.67 10.70
C TYR A 125 -4.04 -4.36 10.59
N LEU A 126 -4.67 -3.91 11.68
CA LEU A 126 -6.07 -3.47 11.65
C LEU A 126 -6.26 -2.26 10.73
N ILE A 127 -5.38 -1.26 10.83
CA ILE A 127 -5.37 -0.10 9.93
C ILE A 127 -5.24 -0.56 8.47
N GLY A 128 -4.32 -1.48 8.19
CA GLY A 128 -4.15 -2.06 6.86
C GLY A 128 -5.39 -2.77 6.36
N PHE A 129 -6.03 -3.59 7.19
CA PHE A 129 -7.26 -4.29 6.83
C PHE A 129 -8.40 -3.31 6.53
N VAL A 130 -8.67 -2.36 7.42
CA VAL A 130 -9.78 -1.40 7.22
C VAL A 130 -9.51 -0.50 6.02
N SER A 131 -8.28 -0.01 5.84
CA SER A 131 -7.92 0.75 4.64
C SER A 131 -8.11 -0.08 3.37
N THR A 132 -7.66 -1.34 3.38
CA THR A 132 -7.85 -2.25 2.23
C THR A 132 -9.33 -2.49 1.96
N PHE A 133 -10.15 -2.69 2.99
CA PHE A 133 -11.59 -2.86 2.86
C PHE A 133 -12.23 -1.67 2.15
N VAL A 134 -11.99 -0.46 2.64
CA VAL A 134 -12.53 0.77 2.05
C VAL A 134 -12.01 0.98 0.62
N SER A 135 -10.70 0.81 0.40
CA SER A 135 -10.10 0.91 -0.94
C SER A 135 -10.71 -0.11 -1.91
N THR A 136 -10.97 -1.34 -1.46
CA THR A 136 -11.55 -2.41 -2.29
C THR A 136 -12.99 -2.10 -2.69
N VAL A 137 -13.81 -1.59 -1.75
CA VAL A 137 -15.17 -1.12 -2.06
C VAL A 137 -15.13 -0.08 -3.19
N ILE A 138 -14.27 0.93 -3.06
CA ILE A 138 -14.14 2.01 -4.04
C ILE A 138 -13.67 1.47 -5.39
N VAL A 139 -12.58 0.70 -5.42
CA VAL A 139 -11.99 0.18 -6.67
C VAL A 139 -12.97 -0.71 -7.43
N ILE A 140 -13.74 -1.56 -6.74
CA ILE A 140 -14.69 -2.46 -7.41
C ILE A 140 -15.90 -1.70 -7.90
N PHE A 141 -16.43 -0.78 -7.10
CA PHE A 141 -17.57 0.04 -7.50
C PHE A 141 -17.23 0.85 -8.75
N PHE A 142 -16.15 1.65 -8.70
CA PHE A 142 -15.69 2.44 -9.84
C PHE A 142 -15.27 1.57 -11.03
N GLY A 143 -14.56 0.47 -10.78
CA GLY A 143 -14.09 -0.44 -11.83
C GLY A 143 -15.24 -1.10 -12.60
N LYS A 144 -16.28 -1.56 -11.90
CA LYS A 144 -17.48 -2.12 -12.55
C LYS A 144 -18.28 -1.06 -13.29
N SER A 145 -18.48 0.13 -12.71
CA SER A 145 -19.17 1.23 -13.40
C SER A 145 -18.46 1.65 -14.70
N ILE A 146 -17.12 1.70 -14.70
CA ILE A 146 -16.34 1.99 -15.90
C ILE A 146 -16.50 0.87 -16.95
N LEU A 147 -16.44 -0.40 -16.53
CA LEU A 147 -16.65 -1.53 -17.44
C LEU A 147 -18.05 -1.52 -18.06
N GLU A 148 -19.08 -1.23 -17.29
CA GLU A 148 -20.45 -1.11 -17.80
C GLU A 148 -20.57 0.04 -18.81
N LEU A 149 -19.97 1.19 -18.53
CA LEU A 149 -19.97 2.34 -19.43
C LEU A 149 -19.27 2.04 -20.77
N ILE A 150 -18.15 1.31 -20.74
CA ILE A 150 -17.44 0.88 -21.95
C ILE A 150 -18.28 -0.12 -22.74
N ARG A 151 -18.90 -1.08 -22.05
CA ARG A 151 -19.77 -2.10 -22.67
C ARG A 151 -21.06 -1.52 -23.25
N PHE A 152 -21.51 -0.37 -22.78
CA PHE A 152 -22.69 0.32 -23.32
C PHE A 152 -22.37 1.13 -24.58
N LYS A 153 -21.09 1.46 -24.79
CA LYS A 153 -20.62 2.33 -25.88
C LYS A 153 -20.12 1.56 -27.12
N PHE A 154 -19.96 0.24 -27.01
CA PHE A 154 -19.55 -0.68 -28.06
C PHE A 154 -20.50 -1.88 -28.10
#